data_AF-A0A954WP93-F1
#
_entry.id   AF-A0A954WP93-F1
#
_cell.length_a   1.000
_cell.length_b   1.000
_cell.length_c   1.000
_cell.angle_alpha   90.00
_cell.angle_beta   90.00
_cell.angle_gamma   90.00
#
_symmetry.space_group_name_H-M   'P 1'
#
loop_
_entity.id
_entity.type
_entity.pdbx_description
1 polymer ?
#
loop_
_entity_poly.entity_id
_entity_poly.type
_entity_poly.pdbx_seq_one_letter_code
_entity_poly.pdbx_strand_id
1 'polypeptide(L)'
;SPSNSMFSFVHDFSGDGRPDILVLGRVHMHEAFWYRNPGDGSQHWQKHYVFERVKGESPTLTDVTGDGRPEIVCHWQDRWGWLAPNWEKPHEPWQFHPIGPTREWPQFYHGTGAGDVNDDGLTDIIINEGWFQHPADSQTKWRFHEQRYSPLRGGAQMYAADIDLDGDNDVVTSLQGHEWGLAWFEQTAQNDDGTIAYTQHTIMGDREQEAEFGVAFSQPHALDVCDVDGDGRQDIVIGKRRWAHGPTGDVEPNAAPVVYWFHNQLIDGKTHFTPRLIDDNSGVGVQIATADLNQDGIKDVITASKLGTFVFLSKRN
;
A
#
# COMPACT_ATOMS: atom_id res chain seq x y z
N SER A 1 21.36 -4.53 -7.83
CA SER A 1 20.57 -3.33 -7.51
C SER A 1 21.46 -2.36 -6.74
N PRO A 2 21.53 -1.08 -7.14
CA PRO A 2 22.48 -0.11 -6.56
C PRO A 2 21.97 0.58 -5.28
N SER A 3 20.74 0.33 -4.83
CA SER A 3 20.12 1.01 -3.67
C SER A 3 19.99 0.10 -2.45
N ASN A 4 20.15 0.71 -1.26
CA ASN A 4 19.81 0.11 0.05
C ASN A 4 18.44 0.59 0.56
N SER A 5 17.69 1.34 -0.24
CA SER A 5 16.31 1.76 0.01
C SER A 5 15.36 0.99 -0.90
N MET A 6 14.35 0.35 -0.31
CA MET A 6 13.23 -0.29 -1.00
C MET A 6 11.93 0.49 -0.79
N PHE A 7 11.67 0.95 0.45
CA PHE A 7 10.59 1.87 0.78
C PHE A 7 11.15 3.07 1.52
N SER A 8 10.48 4.21 1.40
CA SER A 8 10.79 5.38 2.20
C SER A 8 9.49 6.04 2.68
N PHE A 9 9.48 6.43 3.95
CA PHE A 9 8.33 7.06 4.57
C PHE A 9 8.76 8.35 5.27
N VAL A 10 7.83 9.30 5.36
CA VAL A 10 8.07 10.60 5.97
C VAL A 10 7.12 10.76 7.16
N HIS A 11 7.67 11.06 8.32
CA HIS A 11 6.90 11.33 9.55
C HIS A 11 7.78 12.12 10.54
N ASP A 12 7.19 12.77 11.54
CA ASP A 12 7.95 13.39 12.64
C ASP A 12 8.28 12.34 13.71
N PHE A 13 9.29 11.51 13.45
CA PHE A 13 9.71 10.46 14.39
C PHE A 13 10.39 11.04 15.63
N SER A 14 11.01 12.20 15.51
CA SER A 14 11.71 12.89 16.60
C SER A 14 10.80 13.69 17.53
N GLY A 15 9.57 14.01 17.09
CA GLY A 15 8.59 14.79 17.84
C GLY A 15 8.92 16.29 17.89
N ASP A 16 9.73 16.79 16.94
CA ASP A 16 10.20 18.18 16.93
C ASP A 16 9.55 19.06 15.86
N GLY A 17 8.48 18.55 15.25
CA GLY A 17 7.64 19.23 14.26
C GLY A 17 8.24 19.26 12.86
N ARG A 18 9.34 18.54 12.60
CA ARG A 18 9.97 18.47 11.27
C ARG A 18 9.85 17.07 10.66
N PRO A 19 9.74 16.97 9.33
CA PRO A 19 9.65 15.69 8.66
C PRO A 19 10.99 14.96 8.71
N ASP A 20 11.02 13.81 9.37
CA ASP A 20 12.09 12.83 9.35
C ASP A 20 11.85 11.78 8.25
N ILE A 21 12.88 11.00 7.87
CA ILE A 21 12.77 10.00 6.79
C ILE A 21 13.09 8.61 7.34
N LEU A 22 12.14 7.69 7.24
CA LEU A 22 12.34 6.26 7.46
C LEU A 22 12.68 5.57 6.14
N VAL A 23 13.72 4.74 6.12
CA VAL A 23 14.15 3.94 4.98
C VAL A 23 14.09 2.47 5.35
N LEU A 24 13.25 1.71 4.64
CA LEU A 24 13.25 0.26 4.73
C LEU A 24 14.22 -0.33 3.73
N GLY A 25 15.14 -1.14 4.25
CA GLY A 25 16.12 -1.85 3.46
C GLY A 25 15.51 -2.88 2.51
N ARG A 26 16.29 -3.30 1.51
CA ARG A 26 15.90 -4.49 0.71
C ARG A 26 15.71 -5.69 1.63
N VAL A 27 14.55 -6.33 1.50
CA VAL A 27 14.02 -7.43 2.32
C VAL A 27 15.04 -8.51 2.72
N HIS A 28 16.07 -8.81 1.91
CA HIS A 28 17.06 -9.87 2.17
C HIS A 28 18.49 -9.38 2.44
N MET A 29 18.75 -8.08 2.42
CA MET A 29 20.12 -7.55 2.46
C MET A 29 20.35 -6.41 3.45
N HIS A 30 19.33 -5.64 3.80
CA HIS A 30 19.55 -4.37 4.50
C HIS A 30 18.56 -4.17 5.65
N GLU A 31 19.08 -3.54 6.70
CA GLU A 31 18.35 -3.12 7.90
C GLU A 31 17.47 -1.90 7.59
N ALA A 32 16.54 -1.60 8.49
CA ALA A 32 15.75 -0.38 8.47
C ALA A 32 16.42 0.71 9.34
N PHE A 33 16.33 1.95 8.89
CA PHE A 33 16.87 3.12 9.60
C PHE A 33 15.97 4.33 9.39
N TRP A 34 15.88 5.21 10.38
CA TRP A 34 15.33 6.55 10.18
C TRP A 34 16.40 7.63 10.32
N TYR A 35 16.17 8.76 9.67
CA TYR A 35 17.10 9.88 9.55
C TYR A 35 16.41 11.12 10.08
N ARG A 36 17.01 11.74 11.11
CA ARG A 36 16.47 12.94 11.73
C ARG A 36 16.78 14.19 10.93
N ASN A 37 15.75 14.98 10.66
CA ASN A 37 15.87 16.27 10.01
C ASN A 37 16.48 17.30 10.96
N PRO A 38 17.71 17.74 10.70
CA PRO A 38 18.45 18.61 11.60
C PRO A 38 17.88 20.04 11.62
N GLY A 39 17.05 20.43 10.65
CA GLY A 39 16.40 21.74 10.59
C GLY A 39 17.34 22.91 10.28
N ASP A 40 18.64 22.66 10.14
CA ASP A 40 19.70 23.66 9.96
C ASP A 40 20.28 23.68 8.54
N GLY A 41 19.71 22.88 7.62
CA GLY A 41 20.20 22.74 6.25
C GLY A 41 21.48 21.90 6.10
N SER A 42 21.92 21.21 7.15
CA SER A 42 23.07 20.31 7.06
C SER A 42 22.82 19.13 6.12
N GLN A 43 23.88 18.70 5.42
CA GLN A 43 23.80 17.66 4.39
C GLN A 43 23.72 16.24 4.94
N HIS A 44 24.05 16.03 6.22
CA HIS A 44 24.10 14.72 6.85
C HIS A 44 23.12 14.64 8.01
N TRP A 45 22.09 13.83 7.85
CA TRP A 45 21.07 13.62 8.87
C TRP A 45 21.52 12.55 9.85
N GLN A 46 21.20 12.75 11.13
CA GLN A 46 21.53 11.76 12.16
C GLN A 46 20.76 10.46 11.87
N LYS A 47 21.49 9.35 11.77
CA LYS A 47 20.94 8.04 11.42
C LYS A 47 20.66 7.23 12.69
N HIS A 48 19.46 6.67 12.77
CA HIS A 48 18.98 5.85 13.89
C HIS A 48 18.59 4.46 13.38
N TYR A 49 19.11 3.41 14.03
CA TYR A 49 18.75 2.03 13.73
C TYR A 49 17.31 1.74 14.16
N VAL A 50 16.53 1.16 13.25
CA VAL A 50 15.12 0.81 13.49
C VAL A 50 15.00 -0.68 13.78
N PHE A 51 15.34 -1.52 12.81
CA PHE A 51 15.10 -2.95 12.91
C PHE A 51 15.97 -3.72 11.92
N GLU A 52 16.28 -4.98 12.22
CA GLU A 52 17.26 -5.75 11.43
C GLU A 52 16.76 -6.07 10.02
N ARG A 53 15.44 -6.23 9.87
CA ARG A 53 14.80 -6.60 8.61
C ARG A 53 13.29 -6.46 8.65
N VAL A 54 12.73 -5.76 7.67
CA VAL A 54 11.30 -5.78 7.37
C VAL A 54 11.07 -6.75 6.23
N LYS A 55 10.24 -7.79 6.44
CA LYS A 55 9.86 -8.76 5.39
C LYS A 55 8.53 -8.35 4.75
N GLY A 56 8.31 -8.82 3.52
CA GLY A 56 7.19 -8.41 2.65
C GLY A 56 7.59 -7.35 1.63
N GLU A 57 6.89 -7.32 0.49
CA GLU A 57 7.10 -6.38 -0.62
C GLU A 57 6.02 -5.29 -0.69
N SER A 58 5.21 -5.11 0.34
CA SER A 58 4.27 -4.00 0.48
C SER A 58 4.04 -3.58 1.94
N PRO A 59 5.09 -3.39 2.78
CA PRO A 59 4.90 -2.84 4.12
C PRO A 59 4.27 -1.43 4.02
N THR A 60 3.36 -1.14 4.94
CA THR A 60 2.73 0.18 5.06
C THR A 60 3.12 0.83 6.39
N LEU A 61 3.18 2.17 6.40
CA LEU A 61 3.35 2.99 7.60
C LEU A 61 1.99 3.62 7.92
N THR A 62 1.32 3.14 8.96
CA THR A 62 -0.06 3.55 9.30
C THR A 62 -0.32 3.40 10.79
N ASP A 63 -1.29 4.13 11.34
CA ASP A 63 -1.69 4.04 12.74
C ASP A 63 -2.56 2.79 12.95
N VAL A 64 -1.91 1.69 13.33
CA VAL A 64 -2.58 0.40 13.59
C VAL A 64 -3.18 0.39 14.98
N THR A 65 -2.62 1.16 15.91
CA THR A 65 -2.99 1.14 17.33
C THR A 65 -4.08 2.14 17.71
N GLY A 66 -4.39 3.09 16.82
CA GLY A 66 -5.34 4.18 17.04
C GLY A 66 -4.79 5.27 17.98
N ASP A 67 -3.47 5.33 18.19
CA ASP A 67 -2.83 6.29 19.11
C ASP A 67 -2.47 7.63 18.44
N GLY A 68 -2.79 7.78 17.16
CA GLY A 68 -2.50 8.93 16.31
C GLY A 68 -1.08 8.92 15.74
N ARG A 69 -0.31 7.84 15.93
CA ARG A 69 1.06 7.72 15.44
C ARG A 69 1.25 6.43 14.66
N PRO A 70 2.02 6.44 13.56
CA PRO A 70 2.05 5.30 12.68
C PRO A 70 3.11 4.25 13.05
N GLU A 71 2.79 3.00 12.77
CA GLU A 71 3.65 1.84 12.86
C GLU A 71 3.87 1.17 11.50
N ILE A 72 4.92 0.34 11.39
CA ILE A 72 5.17 -0.42 10.16
C ILE A 72 4.51 -1.78 10.25
N VAL A 73 3.48 -2.02 9.42
CA VAL A 73 2.87 -3.35 9.25
C VAL A 73 3.84 -4.25 8.50
N CYS A 74 4.16 -5.41 9.08
CA CYS A 74 5.06 -6.37 8.47
C CYS A 74 4.88 -7.77 9.08
N HIS A 75 5.63 -8.74 8.55
CA HIS A 75 5.78 -10.03 9.20
C HIS A 75 7.22 -10.30 9.63
N TRP A 76 7.37 -10.89 10.80
CA TRP A 76 8.66 -11.25 11.38
C TRP A 76 8.52 -12.52 12.21
N GLN A 77 9.53 -13.40 12.14
CA GLN A 77 9.53 -14.71 12.82
C GLN A 77 8.18 -15.44 12.65
N ASP A 78 7.74 -15.54 11.39
CA ASP A 78 6.57 -16.32 10.98
C ASP A 78 5.25 -15.84 11.60
N ARG A 79 5.17 -14.58 12.02
CA ARG A 79 3.94 -13.91 12.47
C ARG A 79 3.78 -12.56 11.79
N TRP A 80 2.54 -12.15 11.56
CA TRP A 80 2.19 -10.78 11.21
C TRP A 80 2.21 -9.90 12.46
N GLY A 81 2.20 -8.58 12.25
CA GLY A 81 2.19 -7.61 13.34
C GLY A 81 2.67 -6.26 12.85
N TRP A 82 3.14 -5.45 13.79
CA TRP A 82 3.70 -4.14 13.49
C TRP A 82 5.01 -3.89 14.23
N LEU A 83 5.83 -3.00 13.67
CA LEU A 83 7.00 -2.43 14.34
C LEU A 83 6.64 -1.04 14.85
N ALA A 84 6.85 -0.80 16.15
CA ALA A 84 6.58 0.49 16.79
C ALA A 84 7.85 1.05 17.47
N PRO A 85 8.09 2.38 17.40
CA PRO A 85 9.05 3.03 18.29
C PRO A 85 8.51 3.12 19.72
N ASN A 86 9.42 3.17 20.70
CA ASN A 86 9.07 3.82 21.97
C ASN A 86 9.08 5.33 21.73
N TRP A 87 7.92 5.97 21.70
CA TRP A 87 7.82 7.40 21.42
C TRP A 87 8.45 8.32 22.48
N GLU A 88 8.71 7.84 23.69
CA GLU A 88 9.52 8.59 24.67
C GLU A 88 11.02 8.53 24.35
N LYS A 89 11.44 7.54 23.56
CA LYS A 89 12.82 7.28 23.15
C LYS A 89 12.89 6.81 21.69
N PRO A 90 12.45 7.63 20.72
CA PRO A 90 12.25 7.18 19.32
C PRO A 90 13.55 6.82 18.57
N HIS A 91 14.71 7.10 19.20
CA HIS A 91 16.03 6.75 18.70
C HIS A 91 16.47 5.33 19.09
N GLU A 92 15.78 4.67 20.02
CA GLU A 92 15.99 3.26 20.35
C GLU A 92 15.41 2.36 19.23
N PRO A 93 15.95 1.13 19.05
CA PRO A 93 15.39 0.18 18.08
C PRO A 93 13.90 -0.07 18.31
N TRP A 94 13.16 -0.23 17.22
CA TRP A 94 11.73 -0.49 17.27
C TRP A 94 11.45 -1.91 17.72
N GLN A 95 10.30 -2.10 18.37
CA GLN A 95 9.87 -3.41 18.86
C GLN A 95 8.83 -4.02 17.92
N PHE A 96 8.93 -5.33 17.70
CA PHE A 96 7.94 -6.08 16.94
C PHE A 96 6.83 -6.57 17.86
N HIS A 97 5.58 -6.25 17.50
CA HIS A 97 4.37 -6.63 18.19
C HIS A 97 3.65 -7.71 17.37
N PRO A 98 3.86 -9.00 17.66
CA PRO A 98 3.29 -10.08 16.87
C PRO A 98 1.79 -10.25 17.14
N ILE A 99 1.04 -10.55 16.09
CA ILE A 99 -0.36 -10.96 16.15
C ILE A 99 -0.54 -12.36 15.55
N GLY A 100 -1.66 -12.98 15.93
CA GLY A 100 -2.07 -14.26 15.37
C GLY A 100 -1.13 -15.43 15.67
N PRO A 101 -1.43 -16.61 15.09
CA PRO A 101 -0.57 -17.77 15.18
C PRO A 101 0.63 -17.69 14.25
N THR A 102 1.66 -18.46 14.55
CA THR A 102 2.80 -18.66 13.65
C THR A 102 2.38 -19.42 12.39
N ARG A 103 2.80 -18.93 11.21
CA ARG A 103 2.63 -19.58 9.90
C ARG A 103 3.84 -19.29 9.01
N GLU A 104 4.20 -20.24 8.16
CA GLU A 104 5.31 -20.06 7.21
C GLU A 104 4.90 -19.11 6.08
N TRP A 105 5.33 -17.85 6.20
CA TRP A 105 5.13 -16.84 5.16
C TRP A 105 6.42 -16.62 4.35
N PRO A 106 6.34 -16.57 3.01
CA PRO A 106 7.49 -16.27 2.18
C PRO A 106 8.06 -14.91 2.57
N GLN A 107 9.38 -14.80 2.54
CA GLN A 107 10.05 -13.53 2.84
C GLN A 107 9.65 -12.39 1.88
N PHE A 108 9.31 -12.71 0.63
CA PHE A 108 8.87 -11.79 -0.42
C PHE A 108 7.34 -11.80 -0.56
N TYR A 109 6.63 -11.79 0.57
CA TYR A 109 5.17 -11.79 0.57
C TYR A 109 4.60 -10.54 -0.13
N HIS A 110 3.53 -10.70 -0.90
CA HIS A 110 2.87 -9.66 -1.70
C HIS A 110 1.40 -9.57 -1.29
N GLY A 111 0.78 -8.39 -1.47
CA GLY A 111 -0.58 -8.13 -0.98
C GLY A 111 -0.59 -7.92 0.53
N THR A 112 -0.23 -6.73 0.98
CA THR A 112 -0.30 -6.35 2.39
C THR A 112 -0.87 -4.95 2.52
N GLY A 113 -1.70 -4.75 3.53
CA GLY A 113 -2.35 -3.49 3.80
C GLY A 113 -2.87 -3.39 5.21
N ALA A 114 -3.59 -2.31 5.46
CA ALA A 114 -4.31 -2.09 6.70
C ALA A 114 -5.45 -1.11 6.44
N GLY A 115 -6.48 -1.19 7.28
CA GLY A 115 -7.67 -0.34 7.24
C GLY A 115 -8.81 -1.00 8.02
N ASP A 116 -9.89 -0.27 8.25
CA ASP A 116 -11.09 -0.81 8.90
C ASP A 116 -11.85 -1.68 7.91
N VAL A 117 -11.73 -3.01 8.04
CA VAL A 117 -12.32 -3.96 7.08
C VAL A 117 -13.77 -4.28 7.45
N ASN A 118 -14.16 -4.06 8.70
CA ASN A 118 -15.45 -4.51 9.23
C ASN A 118 -16.27 -3.40 9.88
N ASP A 119 -15.97 -2.15 9.54
CA ASP A 119 -16.66 -0.92 9.92
C ASP A 119 -16.81 -0.70 11.43
N ASP A 120 -15.83 -1.16 12.22
CA ASP A 120 -15.83 -0.99 13.68
C ASP A 120 -14.97 0.19 14.17
N GLY A 121 -14.36 0.91 13.24
CA GLY A 121 -13.50 2.07 13.49
C GLY A 121 -12.09 1.72 13.93
N LEU A 122 -11.70 0.44 13.92
CA LEU A 122 -10.34 -0.02 14.26
C LEU A 122 -9.58 -0.43 13.00
N THR A 123 -8.27 -0.20 12.99
CA THR A 123 -7.44 -0.54 11.83
C THR A 123 -7.04 -2.02 11.87
N ASP A 124 -7.56 -2.81 10.93
CA ASP A 124 -7.20 -4.20 10.72
C ASP A 124 -5.92 -4.35 9.87
N ILE A 125 -5.31 -5.53 9.90
CA ILE A 125 -4.18 -5.88 9.03
C ILE A 125 -4.66 -6.82 7.93
N ILE A 126 -4.47 -6.41 6.67
CA ILE A 126 -4.93 -7.13 5.48
C ILE A 126 -3.74 -7.83 4.83
N ILE A 127 -3.94 -9.09 4.46
CA ILE A 127 -2.98 -9.91 3.74
C ILE A 127 -3.71 -10.64 2.58
N ASN A 128 -2.98 -11.18 1.61
CA ASN A 128 -3.58 -11.87 0.48
C ASN A 128 -4.53 -13.04 0.85
N GLU A 129 -4.28 -13.75 1.95
CA GLU A 129 -5.15 -14.86 2.39
C GLU A 129 -6.24 -14.47 3.40
N GLY A 130 -6.35 -13.19 3.77
CA GLY A 130 -7.40 -12.73 4.66
C GLY A 130 -7.02 -11.48 5.43
N TRP A 131 -7.65 -11.29 6.58
CA TRP A 131 -7.37 -10.13 7.42
C TRP A 131 -7.38 -10.52 8.89
N PHE A 132 -6.60 -9.79 9.68
CA PHE A 132 -6.58 -9.92 11.12
C PHE A 132 -7.39 -8.78 11.71
N GLN A 133 -8.46 -9.14 12.41
CA GLN A 133 -9.34 -8.19 13.07
C GLN A 133 -8.67 -7.60 14.32
N HIS A 134 -8.62 -6.27 14.39
CA HIS A 134 -8.19 -5.54 15.56
C HIS A 134 -9.25 -5.67 16.66
N PRO A 135 -8.92 -6.24 17.83
CA PRO A 135 -9.90 -6.40 18.91
C PRO A 135 -10.14 -5.07 19.63
N ALA A 136 -11.40 -4.78 19.98
CA ALA A 136 -11.75 -3.63 20.81
C ALA A 136 -11.10 -3.67 22.21
N ASP A 137 -10.82 -4.88 22.74
CA ASP A 137 -10.04 -5.09 23.95
C ASP A 137 -8.62 -5.56 23.61
N SER A 138 -7.62 -4.75 23.95
CA SER A 138 -6.19 -5.05 23.77
C SER A 138 -5.71 -6.37 24.39
N GLN A 139 -6.44 -6.94 25.38
CA GLN A 139 -6.12 -8.24 25.98
C GLN A 139 -6.58 -9.42 25.12
N THR A 140 -7.47 -9.17 24.17
CA THR A 140 -8.00 -10.17 23.24
C THR A 140 -7.01 -10.40 22.11
N LYS A 141 -6.92 -11.65 21.64
CA LYS A 141 -6.09 -11.98 20.48
C LYS A 141 -6.79 -11.55 19.20
N TRP A 142 -6.03 -11.01 18.26
CA TRP A 142 -6.51 -10.72 16.92
C TRP A 142 -7.04 -12.00 16.27
N ARG A 143 -8.28 -11.92 15.76
CA ARG A 143 -8.93 -13.02 15.04
C ARG A 143 -8.54 -12.94 13.57
N PHE A 144 -8.17 -14.07 12.98
CA PHE A 144 -7.94 -14.14 11.54
C PHE A 144 -9.22 -14.56 10.82
N HIS A 145 -9.60 -13.80 9.81
CA HIS A 145 -10.70 -14.11 8.89
C HIS A 145 -10.12 -14.48 7.53
N GLU A 146 -10.43 -15.67 7.06
CA GLU A 146 -9.91 -16.17 5.79
C GLU A 146 -10.71 -15.57 4.63
N GLN A 147 -10.02 -14.86 3.74
CA GLN A 147 -10.57 -14.30 2.52
C GLN A 147 -9.45 -14.14 1.51
N ARG A 148 -9.58 -14.73 0.32
CA ARG A 148 -8.52 -14.67 -0.67
C ARG A 148 -8.70 -13.50 -1.63
N TYR A 149 -7.73 -12.58 -1.65
CA TYR A 149 -7.78 -11.36 -2.47
C TYR A 149 -6.95 -11.45 -3.76
N SER A 150 -6.21 -12.54 -3.98
CA SER A 150 -5.56 -12.83 -5.26
C SER A 150 -5.45 -14.32 -5.55
N PRO A 151 -5.62 -14.73 -6.82
CA PRO A 151 -5.58 -16.13 -7.22
C PRO A 151 -4.21 -16.78 -7.01
N LEU A 152 -3.14 -15.99 -6.88
CA LEU A 152 -1.76 -16.47 -6.75
C LEU A 152 -1.06 -15.84 -5.55
N ARG A 153 0.01 -15.08 -5.78
CA ARG A 153 0.97 -14.66 -4.73
C ARG A 153 0.61 -13.32 -4.08
N GLY A 154 -0.44 -12.64 -4.53
CA GLY A 154 -0.76 -11.26 -4.15
C GLY A 154 -0.12 -10.23 -5.07
N GLY A 155 -0.59 -8.99 -4.96
CA GLY A 155 -0.05 -7.84 -5.67
C GLY A 155 0.64 -6.84 -4.77
N ALA A 156 0.29 -5.57 -4.94
CA ALA A 156 0.93 -4.46 -4.27
C ALA A 156 0.27 -4.21 -2.89
N GLN A 157 0.16 -2.94 -2.52
CA GLN A 157 -0.58 -2.49 -1.35
C GLN A 157 -2.05 -2.97 -1.40
N MET A 158 -2.65 -3.10 -0.22
CA MET A 158 -4.07 -3.33 -0.04
C MET A 158 -4.65 -2.20 0.81
N TYR A 159 -5.86 -1.76 0.51
CA TYR A 159 -6.55 -0.70 1.24
C TYR A 159 -7.97 -1.15 1.57
N ALA A 160 -8.46 -0.79 2.75
CA ALA A 160 -9.88 -0.82 3.07
C ALA A 160 -10.49 0.56 2.84
N ALA A 161 -11.55 0.65 2.05
CA ALA A 161 -12.25 1.90 1.77
C ALA A 161 -13.63 1.62 1.16
N ASP A 162 -14.61 2.46 1.47
CA ASP A 162 -15.92 2.48 0.81
C ASP A 162 -15.79 2.95 -0.65
N ILE A 163 -15.72 2.00 -1.60
CA ILE A 163 -15.44 2.27 -3.01
C ILE A 163 -16.70 2.68 -3.75
N ASP A 164 -17.85 2.11 -3.43
CA ASP A 164 -19.09 2.39 -4.13
C ASP A 164 -20.00 3.43 -3.46
N LEU A 165 -19.66 3.84 -2.22
CA LEU A 165 -20.39 4.75 -1.35
C LEU A 165 -21.68 4.15 -0.77
N ASP A 166 -21.71 2.85 -0.50
CA ASP A 166 -22.84 2.18 0.15
C ASP A 166 -22.77 2.17 1.69
N GLY A 167 -21.63 2.57 2.24
CA GLY A 167 -21.40 2.77 3.67
C GLY A 167 -20.65 1.64 4.37
N ASP A 168 -20.17 0.63 3.65
CA ASP A 168 -19.20 -0.33 4.15
C ASP A 168 -17.83 -0.26 3.45
N ASN A 169 -16.79 -0.77 4.12
CA ASN A 169 -15.44 -0.74 3.58
C ASN A 169 -15.13 -1.99 2.73
N ASP A 170 -14.75 -1.74 1.48
CA ASP A 170 -14.28 -2.75 0.55
C ASP A 170 -12.76 -2.94 0.62
N VAL A 171 -12.25 -3.99 -0.03
CA VAL A 171 -10.79 -4.17 -0.17
C VAL A 171 -10.34 -3.95 -1.61
N VAL A 172 -9.37 -3.04 -1.82
CA VAL A 172 -8.76 -2.79 -3.13
C VAL A 172 -7.34 -3.32 -3.19
N THR A 173 -6.98 -4.02 -4.27
CA THR A 173 -5.58 -4.39 -4.51
C THR A 173 -5.30 -4.72 -5.98
N SER A 174 -4.02 -4.70 -6.36
CA SER A 174 -3.61 -5.40 -7.57
C SER A 174 -3.56 -6.91 -7.32
N LEU A 175 -4.03 -7.70 -8.28
CA LEU A 175 -4.12 -9.14 -8.08
C LEU A 175 -2.73 -9.79 -8.12
N GLN A 176 -1.86 -9.34 -9.03
CA GLN A 176 -0.53 -9.92 -9.18
C GLN A 176 0.54 -8.89 -9.54
N GLY A 177 1.46 -8.63 -8.62
CA GLY A 177 2.52 -7.61 -8.79
C GLY A 177 3.52 -7.92 -9.90
N HIS A 178 3.58 -9.18 -10.36
CA HIS A 178 4.48 -9.65 -11.43
C HIS A 178 3.74 -10.09 -12.70
N GLU A 179 2.41 -10.11 -12.66
CA GLU A 179 1.54 -10.50 -13.78
C GLU A 179 0.51 -9.40 -14.03
N TRP A 180 -0.77 -9.68 -13.91
CA TRP A 180 -1.88 -8.80 -14.30
C TRP A 180 -2.91 -8.68 -13.19
N GLY A 181 -3.79 -7.71 -13.34
CA GLY A 181 -4.99 -7.62 -12.53
C GLY A 181 -4.98 -6.45 -11.55
N LEU A 182 -6.10 -5.72 -11.57
CA LEU A 182 -6.52 -4.78 -10.53
C LEU A 182 -7.97 -5.09 -10.21
N ALA A 183 -8.32 -5.16 -8.94
CA ALA A 183 -9.68 -5.45 -8.51
C ALA A 183 -10.01 -4.76 -7.18
N TRP A 184 -11.30 -4.63 -6.94
CA TRP A 184 -11.83 -4.39 -5.60
C TRP A 184 -12.76 -5.56 -5.21
N PHE A 185 -12.90 -5.76 -3.91
CA PHE A 185 -13.69 -6.82 -3.31
C PHE A 185 -14.79 -6.14 -2.51
N GLU A 186 -15.94 -6.01 -3.16
CA GLU A 186 -17.17 -5.42 -2.63
C GLU A 186 -17.61 -6.22 -1.42
N GLN A 187 -17.71 -5.60 -0.25
CA GLN A 187 -18.40 -6.23 0.85
C GLN A 187 -19.90 -6.25 0.52
N THR A 188 -20.53 -7.41 0.68
CA THR A 188 -21.95 -7.60 0.30
C THR A 188 -22.83 -8.05 1.45
N ALA A 189 -22.21 -8.53 2.54
CA ALA A 189 -22.87 -8.85 3.79
C ALA A 189 -21.83 -9.11 4.89
N GLN A 190 -22.13 -8.64 6.10
CA GLN A 190 -21.46 -9.07 7.32
C GLN A 190 -22.38 -10.03 8.09
N ASN A 191 -21.88 -11.20 8.46
CA ASN A 191 -22.62 -12.23 9.19
C ASN A 191 -22.50 -12.04 10.70
N ASP A 192 -23.47 -12.58 11.46
CA ASP A 192 -23.49 -12.53 12.93
C ASP A 192 -22.24 -13.11 13.61
N ASP A 193 -21.52 -14.00 12.93
CA ASP A 193 -20.26 -14.59 13.42
C ASP A 193 -19.02 -13.74 13.12
N GLY A 194 -19.21 -12.55 12.54
CA GLY A 194 -18.16 -11.60 12.15
C GLY A 194 -17.49 -11.90 10.82
N THR A 195 -17.92 -12.92 10.06
CA THR A 195 -17.40 -13.16 8.71
C THR A 195 -18.03 -12.21 7.70
N ILE A 196 -17.27 -11.84 6.67
CA ILE A 196 -17.73 -10.95 5.59
C ILE A 196 -17.82 -11.74 4.27
N ALA A 197 -18.90 -11.53 3.53
CA ALA A 197 -19.07 -12.03 2.18
C ALA A 197 -18.65 -10.97 1.16
N TYR A 198 -17.79 -11.35 0.21
CA TYR A 198 -17.27 -10.45 -0.82
C TYR A 198 -17.70 -10.83 -2.23
N THR A 199 -17.93 -9.83 -3.07
CA THR A 199 -17.98 -9.97 -4.54
C THR A 199 -16.75 -9.30 -5.16
N GLN A 200 -15.97 -10.05 -5.95
CA GLN A 200 -14.83 -9.46 -6.66
C GLN A 200 -15.29 -8.73 -7.93
N HIS A 201 -14.84 -7.50 -8.10
CA HIS A 201 -15.00 -6.70 -9.31
C HIS A 201 -13.63 -6.40 -9.92
N THR A 202 -13.40 -6.92 -11.12
CA THR A 202 -12.17 -6.63 -11.88
C THR A 202 -12.23 -5.22 -12.46
N ILE A 203 -11.17 -4.45 -12.25
CA ILE A 203 -10.98 -3.09 -12.76
C ILE A 203 -10.06 -3.09 -13.99
N MET A 204 -9.06 -3.97 -13.99
CA MET A 204 -8.14 -4.17 -15.11
C MET A 204 -7.78 -5.65 -15.20
N GLY A 205 -7.90 -6.23 -16.39
CA GLY A 205 -7.51 -7.61 -16.69
C GLY A 205 -6.13 -7.72 -17.34
N ASP A 206 -5.96 -8.74 -18.18
CA ASP A 206 -4.80 -8.88 -19.06
C ASP A 206 -5.07 -8.31 -20.46
N ARG A 207 -4.16 -8.57 -21.41
CA ARG A 207 -4.27 -8.09 -22.80
C ARG A 207 -5.53 -8.57 -23.53
N GLU A 208 -6.06 -9.75 -23.19
CA GLU A 208 -7.26 -10.28 -23.84
C GLU A 208 -8.51 -9.49 -23.42
N GLN A 209 -8.46 -8.85 -22.25
CA GLN A 209 -9.55 -8.08 -21.65
C GLN A 209 -9.35 -6.56 -21.76
N GLU A 210 -8.32 -6.10 -22.47
CA GLU A 210 -8.02 -4.67 -22.64
C GLU A 210 -9.20 -3.88 -23.26
N ALA A 211 -9.93 -4.50 -24.19
CA ALA A 211 -11.11 -3.88 -24.80
C ALA A 211 -12.29 -3.72 -23.84
N GLU A 212 -12.37 -4.57 -22.80
CA GLU A 212 -13.42 -4.51 -21.77
C GLU A 212 -13.13 -3.42 -20.74
N PHE A 213 -11.88 -3.34 -20.27
CA PHE A 213 -11.47 -2.43 -19.20
C PHE A 213 -10.83 -1.12 -19.69
N GLY A 214 -10.63 -0.98 -21.00
CA GLY A 214 -10.03 0.19 -21.65
C GLY A 214 -8.50 0.27 -21.57
N VAL A 215 -7.87 -0.48 -20.67
CA VAL A 215 -6.41 -0.60 -20.55
C VAL A 215 -6.02 -1.98 -20.01
N ALA A 216 -4.82 -2.43 -20.36
CA ALA A 216 -4.14 -3.50 -19.66
C ALA A 216 -2.64 -3.17 -19.52
N PHE A 217 -2.05 -3.46 -18.37
CA PHE A 217 -0.60 -3.46 -18.21
C PHE A 217 -0.17 -4.48 -17.16
N SER A 218 0.98 -5.12 -17.39
CA SER A 218 1.53 -6.07 -16.45
C SER A 218 2.35 -5.40 -15.35
N GLN A 219 2.64 -6.15 -14.31
CA GLN A 219 3.39 -5.73 -13.12
C GLN A 219 2.79 -4.50 -12.39
N PRO A 220 1.48 -4.48 -12.09
CA PRO A 220 0.86 -3.45 -11.24
C PRO A 220 1.37 -3.55 -9.80
N HIS A 221 2.48 -2.87 -9.50
CA HIS A 221 3.31 -3.19 -8.34
C HIS A 221 3.33 -2.11 -7.24
N ALA A 222 2.67 -0.99 -7.47
CA ALA A 222 2.45 0.01 -6.45
C ALA A 222 1.13 0.71 -6.73
N LEU A 223 0.27 0.81 -5.73
CA LEU A 223 -0.98 1.55 -5.80
C LEU A 223 -1.25 2.36 -4.54
N ASP A 224 -2.05 3.40 -4.70
CA ASP A 224 -2.60 4.25 -3.66
C ASP A 224 -4.09 4.49 -3.93
N VAL A 225 -4.86 4.68 -2.87
CA VAL A 225 -6.31 4.90 -2.92
C VAL A 225 -6.61 6.25 -2.30
N CYS A 226 -7.17 7.15 -3.10
CA CYS A 226 -7.48 8.50 -2.68
C CYS A 226 -8.52 9.15 -3.61
N ASP A 227 -9.27 10.12 -3.11
CA ASP A 227 -10.09 11.01 -3.93
C ASP A 227 -9.20 11.99 -4.71
N VAL A 228 -8.93 11.70 -5.99
CA VAL A 228 -7.97 12.47 -6.81
C VAL A 228 -8.58 13.77 -7.29
N ASP A 229 -9.84 13.75 -7.71
CA ASP A 229 -10.52 14.91 -8.30
C ASP A 229 -11.38 15.69 -7.32
N GLY A 230 -11.56 15.19 -6.10
CA GLY A 230 -12.26 15.80 -4.98
C GLY A 230 -13.78 15.67 -5.07
N ASP A 231 -14.30 14.63 -5.73
CA ASP A 231 -15.73 14.35 -5.85
C ASP A 231 -16.32 13.54 -4.68
N GLY A 232 -15.46 13.08 -3.77
CA GLY A 232 -15.79 12.28 -2.59
C GLY A 232 -15.70 10.77 -2.79
N ARG A 233 -15.48 10.28 -4.01
CA ARG A 233 -15.23 8.86 -4.29
C ARG A 233 -13.75 8.54 -4.21
N GLN A 234 -13.43 7.37 -3.69
CA GLN A 234 -12.05 6.91 -3.70
C GLN A 234 -11.67 6.43 -5.10
N ASP A 235 -10.64 7.05 -5.68
CA ASP A 235 -10.01 6.61 -6.91
C ASP A 235 -8.80 5.72 -6.64
N ILE A 236 -8.25 5.14 -7.70
CA ILE A 236 -7.04 4.31 -7.62
C ILE A 236 -5.95 4.89 -8.50
N VAL A 237 -4.79 5.19 -7.91
CA VAL A 237 -3.58 5.53 -8.66
C VAL A 237 -2.63 4.35 -8.61
N ILE A 238 -2.22 3.84 -9.76
CA ILE A 238 -1.43 2.61 -9.87
C ILE A 238 -0.45 2.68 -11.03
N GLY A 239 0.66 1.95 -10.95
CA GLY A 239 1.59 1.89 -12.07
C GLY A 239 2.30 0.57 -12.26
N LYS A 240 2.94 0.46 -13.44
CA LYS A 240 3.77 -0.66 -13.83
C LYS A 240 5.18 -0.53 -13.25
N ARG A 241 5.65 -1.58 -12.57
CA ARG A 241 7.07 -1.69 -12.20
C ARG A 241 7.89 -2.10 -13.41
N ARG A 242 8.89 -1.28 -13.75
CA ARG A 242 9.85 -1.62 -14.81
C ARG A 242 10.90 -2.58 -14.27
N TRP A 243 11.02 -3.74 -14.93
CA TRP A 243 12.05 -4.74 -14.65
C TRP A 243 12.05 -5.24 -13.19
N ALA A 244 10.92 -5.65 -12.61
CA ALA A 244 10.91 -6.14 -11.22
C ALA A 244 11.99 -7.23 -10.98
N HIS A 245 12.06 -8.19 -11.90
CA HIS A 245 13.09 -9.24 -12.00
C HIS A 245 13.98 -9.10 -13.26
N GLY A 246 14.28 -7.86 -13.68
CA GLY A 246 15.16 -7.60 -14.81
C GLY A 246 14.45 -7.60 -16.18
N PRO A 247 15.20 -7.42 -17.28
CA PRO A 247 14.64 -7.24 -18.62
C PRO A 247 14.08 -8.52 -19.27
N THR A 248 14.19 -9.66 -18.59
CA THR A 248 13.79 -10.98 -19.10
C THR A 248 13.01 -11.81 -18.07
N GLY A 249 12.66 -11.25 -16.91
CA GLY A 249 12.09 -11.99 -15.78
C GLY A 249 10.57 -12.09 -15.85
N ASP A 250 9.90 -10.96 -15.70
CA ASP A 250 8.44 -10.89 -15.56
C ASP A 250 7.71 -10.74 -16.90
N VAL A 251 6.38 -10.84 -16.86
CA VAL A 251 5.53 -10.63 -18.04
C VAL A 251 5.68 -9.21 -18.57
N GLU A 252 5.86 -9.08 -19.89
CA GLU A 252 6.10 -7.80 -20.57
C GLU A 252 7.12 -6.88 -19.85
N PRO A 253 8.36 -7.33 -19.64
CA PRO A 253 9.33 -6.60 -18.82
C PRO A 253 9.78 -5.29 -19.48
N ASN A 254 9.60 -5.18 -20.80
CA ASN A 254 9.98 -4.02 -21.62
C ASN A 254 8.76 -3.23 -22.14
N ALA A 255 7.53 -3.54 -21.72
CA ALA A 255 6.37 -2.70 -22.03
C ALA A 255 6.47 -1.34 -21.31
N ALA A 256 5.70 -0.37 -21.81
CA ALA A 256 5.72 1.02 -21.34
C ALA A 256 5.51 1.08 -19.81
N PRO A 257 6.41 1.72 -19.06
CA PRO A 257 6.30 1.87 -17.61
C PRO A 257 5.23 2.94 -17.29
N VAL A 258 3.97 2.53 -17.35
CA VAL A 258 2.82 3.43 -17.21
C VAL A 258 2.49 3.73 -15.75
N VAL A 259 1.87 4.89 -15.55
CA VAL A 259 1.15 5.31 -14.34
C VAL A 259 -0.25 5.73 -14.76
N TYR A 260 -1.26 5.19 -14.11
CA TYR A 260 -2.67 5.43 -14.39
C TYR A 260 -3.41 5.89 -13.13
N TRP A 261 -4.36 6.80 -13.34
CA TRP A 261 -5.45 7.08 -12.43
C TRP A 261 -6.70 6.38 -12.95
N PHE A 262 -7.29 5.48 -12.18
CA PHE A 262 -8.58 4.88 -12.46
C PHE A 262 -9.64 5.71 -11.74
N HIS A 263 -10.35 6.52 -12.52
CA HIS A 263 -11.36 7.46 -12.05
C HIS A 263 -12.66 6.72 -11.73
N ASN A 264 -13.03 6.70 -10.45
CA ASN A 264 -14.20 6.05 -9.91
C ASN A 264 -15.45 6.91 -10.17
N GLN A 265 -16.38 6.38 -10.95
CA GLN A 265 -17.59 7.10 -11.36
C GLN A 265 -18.83 6.25 -11.14
N LEU A 266 -19.93 6.90 -10.76
CA LEU A 266 -21.24 6.28 -10.80
C LEU A 266 -21.85 6.41 -12.20
N ILE A 267 -21.93 5.31 -12.94
CA ILE A 267 -22.54 5.25 -14.27
C ILE A 267 -23.70 4.26 -14.22
N ASP A 268 -24.90 4.73 -14.59
CA ASP A 268 -26.14 3.93 -14.55
C ASP A 268 -26.40 3.25 -13.19
N GLY A 269 -26.03 3.94 -12.11
CA GLY A 269 -26.20 3.46 -10.73
C GLY A 269 -25.19 2.39 -10.31
N LYS A 270 -24.08 2.22 -11.03
CA LYS A 270 -23.01 1.27 -10.71
C LYS A 270 -21.65 1.96 -10.69
N THR A 271 -20.78 1.50 -9.80
CA THR A 271 -19.37 1.87 -9.76
C THR A 271 -18.67 1.44 -11.04
N HIS A 272 -18.00 2.38 -11.68
CA HIS A 272 -17.23 2.18 -12.90
C HIS A 272 -15.91 2.93 -12.83
N PHE A 273 -14.83 2.26 -13.19
CA PHE A 273 -13.49 2.86 -13.20
C PHE A 273 -13.07 3.18 -14.64
N THR A 274 -12.93 4.47 -14.95
CA THR A 274 -12.41 4.92 -16.26
C THR A 274 -10.89 5.15 -16.17
N PRO A 275 -10.05 4.43 -16.91
CA PRO A 275 -8.60 4.63 -16.87
C PRO A 275 -8.19 5.97 -17.51
N ARG A 276 -7.33 6.71 -16.82
CA ARG A 276 -6.68 7.95 -17.26
C ARG A 276 -5.17 7.76 -17.18
N LEU A 277 -4.50 7.79 -18.34
CA LEU A 277 -3.04 7.74 -18.37
C LEU A 277 -2.48 9.03 -17.77
N ILE A 278 -1.68 8.90 -16.71
CA ILE A 278 -0.91 10.03 -16.15
C ILE A 278 0.37 10.19 -16.97
N ASP A 279 1.12 9.10 -17.16
CA ASP A 279 2.39 9.10 -17.87
C ASP A 279 2.78 7.68 -18.30
N ASP A 280 3.46 7.52 -19.44
CA ASP A 280 3.85 6.23 -20.01
C ASP A 280 5.36 5.94 -19.95
N ASN A 281 6.14 6.78 -19.26
CA ASN A 281 7.60 6.72 -19.25
C ASN A 281 8.24 6.87 -17.86
N SER A 282 7.44 6.92 -16.80
CA SER A 282 7.89 7.07 -15.40
C SER A 282 7.81 5.75 -14.64
N GLY A 283 6.66 5.09 -14.70
CA GLY A 283 6.31 3.86 -13.98
C GLY A 283 6.46 4.01 -12.48
N VAL A 284 6.51 2.86 -11.80
CA VAL A 284 6.68 2.78 -10.35
C VAL A 284 7.83 1.85 -9.95
N GLY A 285 8.21 1.97 -8.69
CA GLY A 285 9.05 1.00 -7.99
C GLY A 285 8.15 0.02 -7.27
N VAL A 286 8.18 0.05 -5.94
CA VAL A 286 7.27 -0.70 -5.06
C VAL A 286 6.35 0.21 -4.25
N GLN A 287 6.44 1.52 -4.48
CA GLN A 287 5.68 2.54 -3.79
C GLN A 287 5.26 3.63 -4.78
N ILE A 288 4.06 4.13 -4.59
CA ILE A 288 3.47 5.33 -5.18
C ILE A 288 2.81 6.08 -4.01
N ALA A 289 2.75 7.40 -4.08
CA ALA A 289 2.13 8.20 -3.04
C ALA A 289 1.32 9.33 -3.66
N THR A 290 0.17 9.62 -3.06
CA THR A 290 -0.62 10.80 -3.38
C THR A 290 -0.64 11.79 -2.23
N ALA A 291 -0.53 13.08 -2.55
CA ALA A 291 -0.56 14.15 -1.57
C ALA A 291 -0.86 15.48 -2.27
N ASP A 292 -1.46 16.44 -1.57
CA ASP A 292 -1.55 17.81 -2.06
C ASP A 292 -0.20 18.52 -1.81
N LEU A 293 0.67 18.56 -2.82
CA LEU A 293 2.05 19.05 -2.67
C LEU A 293 2.16 20.56 -2.81
N ASN A 294 1.21 21.16 -3.52
CA ASN A 294 1.22 22.58 -3.84
C ASN A 294 0.19 23.39 -3.01
N GLN A 295 -0.59 22.72 -2.16
CA GLN A 295 -1.62 23.26 -1.28
C GLN A 295 -2.83 23.87 -2.01
N ASP A 296 -3.20 23.31 -3.16
CA ASP A 296 -4.38 23.73 -3.94
C ASP A 296 -5.65 22.93 -3.64
N GLY A 297 -5.56 21.95 -2.74
CA GLY A 297 -6.67 21.08 -2.33
C GLY A 297 -6.92 19.90 -3.26
N ILE A 298 -6.03 19.63 -4.22
CA ILE A 298 -6.12 18.51 -5.17
C ILE A 298 -4.96 17.55 -4.90
N LYS A 299 -5.17 16.25 -5.04
CA LYS A 299 -4.10 15.26 -4.87
C LYS A 299 -3.17 15.25 -6.09
N ASP A 300 -1.88 15.39 -5.83
CA ASP A 300 -0.80 15.17 -6.77
C ASP A 300 -0.28 13.72 -6.65
N VAL A 301 0.47 13.25 -7.65
CA VAL A 301 1.03 11.89 -7.68
C VAL A 301 2.56 11.92 -7.67
N ILE A 302 3.17 11.11 -6.82
CA ILE A 302 4.62 10.94 -6.71
C ILE A 302 4.99 9.49 -7.00
N THR A 303 5.93 9.29 -7.91
CA THR A 303 6.49 7.96 -8.18
C THR A 303 8.01 7.95 -8.08
N ALA A 304 8.56 6.80 -7.70
CA ALA A 304 9.99 6.54 -7.78
C ALA A 304 10.21 5.19 -8.46
N SER A 305 10.98 5.17 -9.54
CA SER A 305 11.24 3.97 -10.33
C SER A 305 12.71 3.86 -10.71
N LYS A 306 13.06 2.87 -11.53
CA LYS A 306 14.42 2.77 -12.12
C LYS A 306 14.75 3.92 -13.07
N LEU A 307 13.78 4.76 -13.41
CA LEU A 307 13.91 5.88 -14.34
C LEU A 307 14.09 7.22 -13.62
N GLY A 308 13.89 7.26 -12.30
CA GLY A 308 14.02 8.45 -11.48
C GLY A 308 12.84 8.63 -10.53
N THR A 309 12.74 9.83 -9.98
CA THR A 309 11.59 10.29 -9.19
C THR A 309 10.80 11.29 -10.02
N PHE A 310 9.49 11.14 -10.03
CA PHE A 310 8.56 11.94 -10.81
C PHE A 310 7.49 12.53 -9.90
N VAL A 311 7.07 13.75 -10.20
CA VAL A 311 5.97 14.46 -9.53
C VAL A 311 5.01 14.92 -10.61
N PHE A 312 3.75 14.55 -10.49
CA PHE A 312 2.67 14.94 -11.38
C PHE A 312 1.73 15.86 -10.62
N LEU A 313 1.77 17.15 -10.97
CA LEU A 313 0.88 18.13 -10.36
C LEU A 313 -0.48 18.12 -11.05
N SER A 314 -1.52 17.86 -10.27
CA SER A 314 -2.90 17.87 -10.73
C SER A 314 -3.38 19.30 -10.93
N LYS A 315 -4.35 19.48 -11.84
CA LYS A 315 -4.99 20.79 -12.09
C LYS A 315 -6.46 20.59 -12.40
N ARG A 316 -7.33 21.31 -11.69
CA ARG A 316 -8.74 21.48 -12.10
C ARG A 316 -8.80 22.52 -13.22
N ASN A 317 -9.48 22.16 -14.30
CA ASN A 317 -9.81 23.09 -15.39
C ASN A 317 -11.10 23.84 -15.09
#